data_AF-A0A956VV05-F1
#
_entry.id   AF-A0A956VV05-F1
#
_cell.length_a   1.000
_cell.length_b   1.000
_cell.length_c   1.000
_cell.angle_alpha   90.00
_cell.angle_beta   90.00
_cell.angle_gamma   90.00
#
_symmetry.space_group_name_H-M   'P 1'
#
loop_
_entity.id
_entity.type
_entity.pdbx_description
1 polymer ?
#
loop_
_entity_poly.entity_id
_entity_poly.type
_entity_poly.pdbx_seq_one_letter_code
_entity_poly.pdbx_strand_id
1 'polypeptide(L)'
;MHQPSLRAPRALASLVAVAGLAAMLLLGACSEEAADDTGPVGVTSATPTSEATDTPTEVATETVTQTATATPVKDAPLYDESLTRDDVDCSLDFISSGGGEDFVDGFTSGHFVVHGVLGQTCIGDDDRLLRAWQWLRTVASPEDLEPLILLAGFDAPSDLLAYVEALSTPDGGVAFQMTVNLGEAERDDIELALTMAHELTHVFTGVDSQLDRGVDESQCTTYFEGEGCYTDDSYIARWIDAFWGDWIDDIDPQHS
;
A
#
# COMPACT_ATOMS: atom_id res chain seq x y z
N MET A 1 -69.42 13.27 -24.18
CA MET A 1 -68.13 13.86 -23.77
C MET A 1 -67.65 13.08 -22.56
N HIS A 2 -66.78 12.11 -22.80
CA HIS A 2 -66.20 11.19 -21.80
C HIS A 2 -64.92 11.79 -21.22
N GLN A 3 -64.76 11.75 -19.91
CA GLN A 3 -63.44 11.82 -19.26
C GLN A 3 -63.16 10.48 -18.59
N PRO A 4 -62.04 9.81 -18.90
CA PRO A 4 -61.51 8.75 -18.05
C PRO A 4 -60.50 9.32 -17.06
N SER A 5 -60.65 8.88 -15.81
CA SER A 5 -59.74 9.05 -14.69
C SER A 5 -58.41 8.33 -14.97
N LEU A 6 -57.29 9.07 -14.91
CA LEU A 6 -55.94 8.50 -14.95
C LEU A 6 -55.54 8.07 -13.53
N ARG A 7 -55.42 6.75 -13.31
CA ARG A 7 -54.73 6.17 -12.16
C ARG A 7 -53.24 6.05 -12.47
N ALA A 8 -52.41 6.49 -11.53
CA ALA A 8 -50.95 6.30 -11.56
C ALA A 8 -50.57 4.83 -11.37
N PRO A 9 -49.52 4.32 -12.04
CA PRO A 9 -48.94 3.03 -11.72
C PRO A 9 -47.99 3.14 -10.51
N ARG A 10 -48.17 2.24 -9.54
CA ARG A 10 -47.17 1.94 -8.51
C ARG A 10 -46.05 1.11 -9.16
N ALA A 11 -44.84 1.67 -9.24
CA ALA A 11 -43.66 0.88 -9.53
C ALA A 11 -43.25 0.14 -8.24
N LEU A 12 -43.26 -1.19 -8.29
CA LEU A 12 -42.62 -2.04 -7.29
C LEU A 12 -41.11 -1.96 -7.51
N ALA A 13 -40.37 -1.53 -6.49
CA ALA A 13 -38.93 -1.72 -6.41
C ALA A 13 -38.66 -3.19 -6.08
N SER A 14 -38.03 -3.91 -7.01
CA SER A 14 -37.41 -5.20 -6.73
C SER A 14 -36.05 -4.94 -6.10
N LEU A 15 -35.94 -5.15 -4.79
CA LEU A 15 -34.66 -5.33 -4.12
C LEU A 15 -34.11 -6.70 -4.53
N VAL A 16 -33.01 -6.73 -5.27
CA VAL A 16 -32.18 -7.94 -5.41
C VAL A 16 -31.14 -7.85 -4.31
N ALA A 17 -31.35 -8.60 -3.24
CA ALA A 17 -30.33 -8.87 -2.24
C ALA A 17 -29.40 -9.96 -2.81
N VAL A 18 -28.14 -9.61 -3.09
CA VAL A 18 -27.09 -10.60 -3.29
C VAL A 18 -26.44 -10.84 -1.94
N ALA A 19 -26.84 -11.94 -1.31
CA ALA A 19 -26.15 -12.50 -0.15
C ALA A 19 -25.01 -13.38 -0.67
N GLY A 20 -23.75 -12.96 -0.46
CA GLY A 20 -22.56 -13.78 -0.63
C GLY A 20 -22.15 -14.36 0.73
N LEU A 21 -22.31 -15.68 0.88
CA LEU A 21 -22.09 -16.41 2.13
C LEU A 21 -20.61 -16.81 2.27
N ALA A 22 -20.04 -16.45 3.41
CA ALA A 22 -19.02 -17.10 4.23
C ALA A 22 -18.24 -18.33 3.71
N ALA A 23 -16.91 -18.21 3.88
CA ALA A 23 -15.99 -19.12 4.58
C ALA A 23 -15.84 -20.57 4.10
N MET A 24 -14.62 -20.91 3.65
CA MET A 24 -13.89 -22.11 4.08
C MET A 24 -12.47 -22.12 3.50
N LEU A 25 -11.44 -21.95 4.33
CA LEU A 25 -10.18 -22.68 4.21
C LEU A 25 -9.37 -22.62 5.52
N LEU A 26 -9.71 -23.59 6.37
CA LEU A 26 -8.85 -24.45 7.21
C LEU A 26 -7.56 -23.87 7.82
N LEU A 27 -7.65 -23.76 9.15
CA LEU A 27 -6.59 -23.92 10.15
C LEU A 27 -5.55 -24.99 9.78
N GLY A 28 -4.29 -24.59 9.72
CA GLY A 28 -3.11 -25.43 9.87
C GLY A 28 -2.25 -24.91 11.01
N ALA A 29 -2.63 -25.25 12.25
CA ALA A 29 -1.81 -25.01 13.44
C ALA A 29 -0.56 -25.91 13.39
N CYS A 30 0.63 -25.32 13.37
CA CYS A 30 1.86 -26.03 13.72
C CYS A 30 2.10 -25.84 15.23
N SER A 31 1.52 -26.74 16.03
CA SER A 31 2.00 -26.99 17.39
C SER A 31 3.30 -27.78 17.33
N GLU A 32 4.28 -27.33 18.11
CA GLU A 32 5.48 -28.07 18.48
C GLU A 32 5.12 -29.43 19.10
N GLU A 33 5.57 -30.53 18.50
CA GLU A 33 5.77 -31.80 19.20
C GLU A 33 7.26 -32.11 19.26
N ALA A 34 7.76 -32.14 20.50
CA ALA A 34 9.08 -32.62 20.85
C ALA A 34 9.20 -34.10 20.51
N ALA A 35 10.20 -34.46 19.70
CA ALA A 35 10.67 -35.82 19.56
C ALA A 35 12.11 -35.91 20.06
N ASP A 36 12.25 -36.61 21.18
CA ASP A 36 13.46 -37.19 21.74
C ASP A 36 14.02 -38.24 20.76
N ASP A 37 15.23 -38.03 20.23
CA ASP A 37 16.00 -39.11 19.60
C ASP A 37 17.49 -38.97 19.90
N THR A 38 17.98 -39.90 20.72
CA THR A 38 19.37 -40.08 21.09
C THR A 38 20.08 -41.00 20.07
N GLY A 39 21.03 -40.46 19.29
CA GLY A 39 21.93 -41.27 18.46
C GLY A 39 23.06 -40.47 17.80
N PRO A 40 24.29 -41.02 17.64
CA PRO A 40 25.52 -40.25 17.69
C PRO A 40 25.96 -39.68 16.33
N VAL A 41 26.37 -38.41 16.32
CA VAL A 41 27.02 -37.77 15.17
C VAL A 41 28.53 -37.99 15.25
N GLY A 42 29.03 -38.89 14.40
CA GLY A 42 30.42 -38.91 13.98
C GLY A 42 30.52 -38.30 12.58
N VAL A 43 31.00 -37.06 12.47
CA VAL A 43 31.36 -36.47 11.18
C VAL A 43 32.77 -35.92 11.26
N THR A 44 33.64 -36.53 10.45
CA THR A 44 35.02 -36.17 10.18
C THR A 44 35.11 -34.82 9.49
N SER A 45 35.91 -33.91 10.07
CA SER A 45 36.40 -32.69 9.42
C SER A 45 37.33 -33.03 8.26
N ALA A 46 37.03 -32.49 7.08
CA ALA A 46 37.97 -32.39 5.98
C ALA A 46 38.03 -30.93 5.52
N THR A 47 39.18 -30.32 5.77
CA THR A 47 39.58 -28.98 5.31
C THR A 47 39.94 -29.05 3.82
N PRO A 48 39.48 -28.13 2.95
CA PRO A 48 40.13 -27.91 1.68
C PRO A 48 41.18 -26.80 1.82
N THR A 49 42.42 -27.18 1.56
CA THR A 49 43.55 -26.30 1.24
C THR A 49 43.30 -25.63 -0.12
N SER A 50 43.47 -24.32 -0.22
CA SER A 50 43.69 -23.65 -1.51
C SER A 50 44.82 -22.63 -1.35
N GLU A 51 45.86 -22.81 -2.16
CA GLU A 51 47.09 -22.04 -2.21
C GLU A 51 47.19 -21.37 -3.58
N ALA A 52 47.55 -20.08 -3.57
CA ALA A 52 48.14 -19.26 -4.64
C ALA A 52 47.28 -18.97 -5.90
N THR A 53 47.41 -17.86 -6.63
CA THR A 53 47.99 -16.52 -6.50
C THR A 53 47.61 -15.92 -7.85
N ASP A 54 46.82 -14.84 -7.89
CA ASP A 54 46.75 -14.04 -9.11
C ASP A 54 46.49 -12.57 -8.78
N THR A 55 47.28 -11.71 -9.43
CA THR A 55 47.36 -10.28 -9.18
C THR A 55 46.40 -9.55 -10.12
N PRO A 56 45.51 -8.65 -9.64
CA PRO A 56 44.82 -7.72 -10.52
C PRO A 56 45.51 -6.35 -10.53
N THR A 57 45.84 -5.94 -11.75
CA THR A 57 46.23 -4.61 -12.20
C THR A 57 45.35 -3.50 -11.61
N GLU A 58 45.98 -2.51 -11.00
CA GLU A 58 45.37 -1.29 -10.47
C GLU A 58 44.90 -0.39 -11.63
N VAL A 59 43.58 -0.32 -11.85
CA VAL A 59 42.95 0.70 -12.70
C VAL A 59 42.42 1.78 -11.76
N ALA A 60 42.92 3.01 -11.92
CA ALA A 60 42.52 4.16 -11.12
C ALA A 60 41.04 4.49 -11.34
N THR A 61 40.22 4.26 -10.31
CA THR A 61 38.82 4.70 -10.27
C THR A 61 38.77 6.15 -9.79
N GLU A 62 38.31 7.06 -10.64
CA GLU A 62 37.96 8.42 -10.23
C GLU A 62 36.86 8.36 -9.19
N THR A 63 37.17 8.80 -7.97
CA THR A 63 36.21 8.91 -6.88
C THR A 63 35.34 10.14 -7.15
N VAL A 64 34.16 9.93 -7.71
CA VAL A 64 33.08 10.93 -7.66
C VAL A 64 32.65 11.03 -6.20
N THR A 65 33.12 12.06 -5.51
CA THR A 65 32.60 12.47 -4.20
C THR A 65 31.22 13.06 -4.40
N GLN A 66 30.20 12.20 -4.43
CA GLN A 66 28.83 12.63 -4.19
C GLN A 66 28.58 12.48 -2.68
N THR A 67 28.85 13.55 -1.95
CA THR A 67 28.41 13.68 -0.55
C THR A 67 26.92 13.95 -0.55
N ALA A 68 26.10 12.90 -0.63
CA ALA A 68 24.74 12.92 -0.13
C ALA A 68 24.77 12.35 1.28
N THR A 69 24.98 13.21 2.27
CA THR A 69 24.79 12.86 3.68
C THR A 69 23.31 13.04 3.99
N ALA A 70 22.46 12.11 3.56
CA ALA A 70 21.15 11.93 4.18
C ALA A 70 21.38 11.15 5.48
N THR A 71 21.10 11.80 6.60
CA THR A 71 21.10 11.13 7.91
C THR A 71 19.85 10.25 7.94
N PRO A 72 19.90 8.98 8.39
CA PRO A 72 18.70 8.14 8.44
C PRO A 72 17.67 8.81 9.36
N VAL A 73 16.53 9.19 8.81
CA VAL A 73 15.51 10.02 9.47
C VAL A 73 14.64 9.19 10.44
N LYS A 74 15.26 8.39 11.32
CA LYS A 74 14.52 7.68 12.38
C LYS A 74 14.05 8.63 13.50
N ASP A 75 14.61 9.85 13.55
CA ASP A 75 14.36 10.84 14.59
C ASP A 75 13.37 11.95 14.20
N ALA A 76 12.76 11.91 13.00
CA ALA A 76 11.72 12.88 12.65
C ALA A 76 10.53 12.76 13.61
N PRO A 77 9.89 13.88 13.99
CA PRO A 77 8.69 13.82 14.80
C PRO A 77 7.62 12.97 14.10
N LEU A 78 6.78 12.32 14.91
CA LEU A 78 5.61 11.61 14.39
C LEU A 78 4.59 12.59 13.80
N TYR A 79 4.50 13.79 14.39
CA TYR A 79 3.53 14.82 14.06
C TYR A 79 4.15 16.22 14.27
N ASP A 80 3.91 17.14 13.34
CA ASP A 80 4.34 18.54 13.41
C ASP A 80 3.30 19.47 12.76
N GLU A 81 2.53 20.16 13.60
CA GLU A 81 1.47 21.10 13.17
C GLU A 81 1.97 22.30 12.34
N SER A 82 3.27 22.58 12.36
CA SER A 82 3.83 23.66 11.56
C SER A 82 4.01 23.30 10.09
N LEU A 83 3.92 22.00 9.75
CA LEU A 83 4.02 21.51 8.38
C LEU A 83 2.68 21.63 7.67
N THR A 84 2.63 22.43 6.61
CA THR A 84 1.42 22.71 5.84
C THR A 84 1.64 22.39 4.36
N ARG A 85 0.54 22.22 3.61
CA ARG A 85 0.54 22.10 2.16
C ARG A 85 -0.53 23.00 1.57
N ASP A 86 -0.12 23.87 0.65
CA ASP A 86 -1.05 24.74 -0.08
C ASP A 86 -1.44 24.15 -1.44
N ASP A 87 -0.79 23.05 -1.84
CA ASP A 87 -0.95 22.37 -3.12
C ASP A 87 -1.91 21.16 -3.05
N VAL A 88 -2.41 20.82 -1.86
CA VAL A 88 -3.39 19.75 -1.62
C VAL A 88 -4.71 20.38 -1.17
N ASP A 89 -5.81 20.02 -1.83
CA ASP A 89 -7.15 20.50 -1.46
C ASP A 89 -7.72 19.69 -0.29
N CYS A 90 -8.23 20.37 0.73
CA CYS A 90 -8.87 19.78 1.90
C CYS A 90 -10.39 19.68 1.76
N SER A 91 -10.94 19.96 0.59
CA SER A 91 -12.37 19.77 0.33
C SER A 91 -12.74 18.30 0.43
N LEU A 92 -13.93 18.01 0.96
CA LEU A 92 -14.46 16.65 0.99
C LEU A 92 -14.58 16.09 -0.43
N ASP A 93 -14.83 16.93 -1.43
CA ASP A 93 -14.89 16.52 -2.83
C ASP A 93 -13.53 15.97 -3.29
N PHE A 94 -12.41 16.61 -2.93
CA PHE A 94 -11.07 16.09 -3.23
C PHE A 94 -10.78 14.80 -2.46
N ILE A 95 -10.97 14.82 -1.13
CA ILE A 95 -10.64 13.68 -0.26
C ILE A 95 -11.47 12.44 -0.62
N SER A 96 -12.74 12.63 -1.01
CA SER A 96 -13.63 11.53 -1.37
C SER A 96 -13.54 11.12 -2.84
N SER A 97 -12.91 11.94 -3.70
CA SER A 97 -12.72 11.59 -5.12
C SER A 97 -11.98 10.27 -5.30
N GLY A 98 -11.19 9.88 -4.29
CA GLY A 98 -10.46 8.62 -4.26
C GLY A 98 -11.15 7.37 -3.74
N GLY A 99 -12.23 7.52 -2.99
CA GLY A 99 -12.96 6.37 -2.46
C GLY A 99 -13.97 5.78 -3.44
N GLY A 100 -14.30 6.53 -4.51
CA GLY A 100 -15.53 6.31 -5.26
C GLY A 100 -16.76 6.89 -4.55
N GLU A 101 -17.89 6.94 -5.24
CA GLU A 101 -19.11 7.63 -4.77
C GLU A 101 -19.71 7.05 -3.48
N ASP A 102 -19.28 5.86 -3.04
CA ASP A 102 -19.83 5.14 -1.90
C ASP A 102 -19.32 5.64 -0.53
N PHE A 103 -18.26 6.47 -0.48
CA PHE A 103 -17.63 6.92 0.78
C PHE A 103 -17.70 8.42 1.06
N VAL A 104 -18.37 9.19 0.19
CA VAL A 104 -18.37 10.67 0.22
C VAL A 104 -18.88 11.24 1.56
N ASP A 105 -19.85 10.59 2.20
CA ASP A 105 -20.44 11.04 3.47
C ASP A 105 -19.70 10.53 4.72
N GLY A 106 -18.65 9.71 4.56
CA GLY A 106 -17.98 9.02 5.66
C GLY A 106 -16.75 9.72 6.23
N PHE A 107 -16.14 10.66 5.51
CA PHE A 107 -14.87 11.27 5.92
C PHE A 107 -15.04 12.20 7.12
N THR A 108 -14.25 11.97 8.17
CA THR A 108 -14.36 12.68 9.46
C THR A 108 -13.07 13.33 9.92
N SER A 109 -11.92 12.86 9.44
CA SER A 109 -10.60 13.37 9.83
C SER A 109 -9.59 13.26 8.69
N GLY A 110 -8.52 14.05 8.76
CA GLY A 110 -7.47 14.03 7.77
C GLY A 110 -6.34 15.01 8.08
N HIS A 111 -5.12 14.63 7.71
CA HIS A 111 -3.90 15.39 7.90
C HIS A 111 -3.08 15.39 6.63
N PHE A 112 -2.37 16.51 6.39
CA PHE A 112 -1.32 16.51 5.38
C PHE A 112 -0.20 15.57 5.76
N VAL A 113 0.48 15.03 4.75
CA VAL A 113 1.79 14.40 4.93
C VAL A 113 2.82 15.23 4.18
N VAL A 114 3.86 15.65 4.91
CA VAL A 114 4.91 16.54 4.43
C VAL A 114 6.25 15.91 4.76
N HIS A 115 6.99 15.50 3.71
CA HIS A 115 8.29 14.82 3.86
C HIS A 115 8.22 13.60 4.80
N GLY A 116 7.15 12.81 4.68
CA GLY A 116 6.91 11.61 5.51
C GLY A 116 6.64 11.90 7.00
N VAL A 117 6.23 13.13 7.32
CA VAL A 117 5.78 13.56 8.65
C VAL A 117 4.33 13.99 8.56
N LEU A 118 3.52 13.56 9.54
CA LEU A 118 2.14 14.00 9.64
C LEU A 118 2.11 15.48 10.02
N GLY A 119 1.51 16.30 9.15
CA GLY A 119 1.46 17.74 9.28
C GLY A 119 0.14 18.23 9.85
N GLN A 120 -0.16 19.50 9.58
CA GLN A 120 -1.38 20.16 9.99
C GLN A 120 -2.62 19.36 9.60
N THR A 121 -3.60 19.39 10.50
CA THR A 121 -4.98 18.97 10.24
C THR A 121 -5.54 19.62 8.97
N CYS A 122 -6.01 18.78 8.07
CA CYS A 122 -6.70 19.15 6.84
C CYS A 122 -8.21 19.22 7.08
N ILE A 123 -8.81 18.17 7.64
CA ILE A 123 -10.20 18.12 8.10
C ILE A 123 -10.29 17.39 9.43
N GLY A 124 -11.17 17.83 10.34
CA GLY A 124 -11.46 17.12 11.61
C GLY A 124 -10.22 16.75 12.44
N ASP A 125 -10.40 16.00 13.52
CA ASP A 125 -9.27 15.45 14.27
C ASP A 125 -9.74 14.16 14.94
N ASP A 126 -8.92 13.13 14.90
CA ASP A 126 -9.27 11.82 15.43
C ASP A 126 -8.01 11.02 15.83
N ASP A 127 -7.89 10.73 17.13
CA ASP A 127 -6.78 9.95 17.70
C ASP A 127 -6.63 8.56 17.05
N ARG A 128 -7.70 8.01 16.49
CA ARG A 128 -7.69 6.72 15.78
C ARG A 128 -6.87 6.79 14.50
N LEU A 129 -6.92 7.93 13.81
CA LEU A 129 -6.11 8.18 12.61
C LEU A 129 -4.63 8.36 12.97
N LEU A 130 -4.35 9.06 14.08
CA LEU A 130 -2.98 9.18 14.61
C LEU A 130 -2.39 7.82 15.00
N ARG A 131 -3.20 6.91 15.54
CA ARG A 131 -2.78 5.54 15.85
C ARG A 131 -2.44 4.75 14.58
N ALA A 132 -3.22 4.88 13.50
CA ALA A 132 -2.89 4.26 12.22
C ALA A 132 -1.54 4.79 11.66
N TRP A 133 -1.31 6.10 11.75
CA TRP A 133 -0.03 6.70 11.36
C TRP A 133 1.17 6.16 12.15
N GLN A 134 1.01 5.90 13.45
CA GLN A 134 2.08 5.32 14.28
C GLN A 134 2.51 3.93 13.80
N TRP A 135 1.59 3.14 13.26
CA TRP A 135 1.93 1.84 12.67
C TRP A 135 2.81 1.97 11.44
N LEU A 136 2.48 2.89 10.52
CA LEU A 136 3.33 3.19 9.36
C LEU A 136 4.75 3.59 9.80
N ARG A 137 4.85 4.49 10.79
CA ARG A 137 6.14 4.95 11.32
C ARG A 137 6.94 3.87 12.08
N THR A 138 6.34 2.72 12.36
CA THR A 138 7.04 1.57 12.94
C THR A 138 7.75 0.74 11.86
N VAL A 139 7.21 0.69 10.64
CA VAL A 139 7.70 -0.16 9.54
C VAL A 139 8.41 0.63 8.44
N ALA A 140 8.21 1.95 8.39
CA ALA A 140 8.71 2.83 7.35
C ALA A 140 9.48 4.03 7.90
N SER A 141 10.50 4.44 7.16
CA SER A 141 11.16 5.73 7.38
C SER A 141 10.33 6.87 6.79
N PRO A 142 10.59 8.13 7.15
CA PRO A 142 9.98 9.27 6.49
C PRO A 142 10.23 9.32 4.97
N GLU A 143 11.37 8.81 4.50
CA GLU A 143 11.66 8.76 3.07
C GLU A 143 10.70 7.81 2.35
N ASP A 144 10.37 6.66 2.97
CA ASP A 144 9.42 5.69 2.41
C ASP A 144 7.97 6.23 2.42
N LEU A 145 7.67 7.20 3.30
CA LEU A 145 6.34 7.82 3.44
C LEU A 145 6.22 9.15 2.69
N GLU A 146 7.29 9.63 2.06
CA GLU A 146 7.31 10.90 1.35
C GLU A 146 6.31 10.97 0.17
N PRO A 147 6.03 9.89 -0.57
CA PRO A 147 5.01 9.89 -1.62
C PRO A 147 3.57 10.08 -1.12
N LEU A 148 3.30 9.83 0.17
CA LEU A 148 2.01 10.14 0.77
C LEU A 148 1.88 11.65 0.94
N ILE A 149 0.75 12.21 0.51
CA ILE A 149 0.46 13.63 0.63
C ILE A 149 -0.72 13.92 1.56
N LEU A 150 -1.56 12.91 1.78
CA LEU A 150 -2.72 12.97 2.64
C LEU A 150 -2.93 11.63 3.35
N LEU A 151 -3.22 11.71 4.65
CA LEU A 151 -3.77 10.61 5.43
C LEU A 151 -5.18 11.02 5.85
N ALA A 152 -6.18 10.24 5.48
CA ALA A 152 -7.60 10.51 5.75
C ALA A 152 -8.24 9.41 6.59
N GLY A 153 -9.25 9.79 7.38
CA GLY A 153 -10.06 8.90 8.19
C GLY A 153 -11.53 9.03 7.81
N PHE A 154 -12.19 7.89 7.64
CA PHE A 154 -13.63 7.83 7.44
C PHE A 154 -14.29 6.87 8.43
N ASP A 155 -15.59 7.04 8.67
CA ASP A 155 -16.40 6.19 9.53
C ASP A 155 -17.65 5.76 8.76
N ALA A 156 -17.59 4.55 8.20
CA ALA A 156 -18.69 3.97 7.42
C ALA A 156 -18.86 2.48 7.75
N PRO A 157 -20.08 1.94 7.63
CA PRO A 157 -20.36 0.52 7.87
C PRO A 157 -19.86 -0.32 6.68
N SER A 158 -18.55 -0.43 6.53
CA SER A 158 -17.84 -1.20 5.51
C SER A 158 -16.77 -2.06 6.17
N ASP A 159 -16.56 -3.28 5.67
CA ASP A 159 -15.50 -4.17 6.13
C ASP A 159 -14.11 -3.76 5.56
N LEU A 160 -14.05 -2.76 4.67
CA LEU A 160 -12.79 -2.20 4.18
C LEU A 160 -12.10 -1.42 5.31
N LEU A 161 -10.92 -1.88 5.73
CA LEU A 161 -10.18 -1.26 6.82
C LEU A 161 -9.34 -0.06 6.38
N ALA A 162 -8.67 -0.15 5.24
CA ALA A 162 -7.96 0.97 4.63
C ALA A 162 -7.81 0.75 3.13
N TYR A 163 -7.43 1.80 2.41
CA TYR A 163 -7.03 1.74 1.01
C TYR A 163 -6.06 2.88 0.69
N VAL A 164 -5.31 2.71 -0.40
CA VAL A 164 -4.48 3.75 -1.01
C VAL A 164 -4.96 4.07 -2.41
N GLU A 165 -4.90 5.34 -2.75
CA GLU A 165 -5.16 5.81 -4.11
C GLU A 165 -3.96 6.61 -4.63
N ALA A 166 -3.64 6.38 -5.91
CA ALA A 166 -2.71 7.20 -6.68
C ALA A 166 -3.41 8.48 -7.19
N LEU A 167 -2.84 9.62 -6.84
CA LEU A 167 -3.26 10.95 -7.25
C LEU A 167 -2.29 11.49 -8.30
N SER A 168 -2.82 11.97 -9.42
CA SER A 168 -2.00 12.68 -10.41
C SER A 168 -1.59 14.05 -9.89
N THR A 169 -0.31 14.39 -9.97
CA THR A 169 0.20 15.71 -9.60
C THR A 169 0.14 16.67 -10.79
N PRO A 170 0.10 18.01 -10.56
CA PRO A 170 0.03 18.99 -11.66
C PRO A 170 1.20 18.95 -12.65
N ASP A 171 2.37 18.46 -12.22
CA ASP A 171 3.56 18.25 -13.04
C ASP A 171 3.61 16.88 -13.75
N GLY A 172 2.57 16.06 -13.60
CA GLY A 172 2.42 14.76 -14.26
C GLY A 172 3.11 13.60 -13.55
N GLY A 173 3.53 13.79 -12.31
CA GLY A 173 3.97 12.72 -11.42
C GLY A 173 2.79 12.08 -10.67
N VAL A 174 3.14 11.23 -9.71
CA VAL A 174 2.19 10.55 -8.83
C VAL A 174 2.44 10.90 -7.36
N ALA A 175 1.35 11.06 -6.64
CA ALA A 175 1.29 11.20 -5.19
C ALA A 175 0.25 10.23 -4.64
N PHE A 176 0.19 10.03 -3.33
CA PHE A 176 -0.72 9.05 -2.74
C PHE A 176 -1.54 9.62 -1.60
N GLN A 177 -2.83 9.24 -1.56
CA GLN A 177 -3.68 9.38 -0.40
C GLN A 177 -3.87 8.00 0.22
N MET A 178 -3.69 7.91 1.54
CA MET A 178 -4.08 6.73 2.31
C MET A 178 -5.30 7.06 3.15
N THR A 179 -6.29 6.18 3.11
CA THR A 179 -7.56 6.37 3.79
C THR A 179 -7.85 5.20 4.72
N VAL A 180 -8.25 5.48 5.96
CA VAL A 180 -8.48 4.47 7.01
C VAL A 180 -9.92 4.53 7.50
N ASN A 181 -10.58 3.38 7.55
CA ASN A 181 -11.85 3.22 8.24
C ASN A 181 -11.60 3.21 9.75
N LEU A 182 -11.95 4.29 10.41
CA LEU A 182 -11.66 4.49 11.83
C LEU A 182 -12.46 3.55 12.73
N GLY A 183 -13.65 3.13 12.28
CA GLY A 183 -14.45 2.14 12.98
C GLY A 183 -13.79 0.76 12.96
N GLU A 184 -13.32 0.31 11.79
CA GLU A 184 -12.61 -0.98 11.66
C GLU A 184 -11.24 -0.95 12.34
N ALA A 185 -10.50 0.15 12.20
CA ALA A 185 -9.18 0.31 12.81
C ALA A 185 -9.20 0.10 14.33
N GLU A 186 -10.29 0.43 15.04
CA GLU A 186 -10.40 0.25 16.50
C GLU A 186 -10.65 -1.20 16.95
N ARG A 187 -11.06 -2.08 16.04
CA ARG A 187 -11.50 -3.43 16.41
C ARG A 187 -10.34 -4.38 16.65
N ASP A 188 -9.27 -4.27 15.87
CA ASP A 188 -8.10 -5.15 15.96
C ASP A 188 -6.82 -4.38 15.58
N ASP A 189 -5.94 -4.18 16.57
CA ASP A 189 -4.66 -3.49 16.39
C ASP A 189 -3.70 -4.24 15.46
N ILE A 190 -3.75 -5.57 15.45
CA ILE A 190 -2.87 -6.40 14.61
C ILE A 190 -3.34 -6.33 13.17
N GLU A 191 -4.66 -6.43 12.95
CA GLU A 191 -5.24 -6.26 11.63
C GLU A 191 -4.93 -4.87 11.08
N LEU A 192 -5.12 -3.81 11.89
CA LEU A 192 -4.71 -2.46 11.52
C LEU A 192 -3.22 -2.43 11.12
N ALA A 193 -2.32 -2.94 11.96
CA ALA A 193 -0.89 -2.93 11.67
C ALA A 193 -0.52 -3.62 10.34
N LEU A 194 -1.10 -4.80 10.10
CA LEU A 194 -0.88 -5.58 8.88
C LEU A 194 -1.45 -4.87 7.65
N THR A 195 -2.64 -4.30 7.76
CA THR A 195 -3.26 -3.54 6.68
C THR A 195 -2.49 -2.25 6.40
N MET A 196 -2.03 -1.50 7.41
CA MET A 196 -1.20 -0.31 7.15
C MET A 196 0.10 -0.67 6.41
N ALA A 197 0.71 -1.82 6.73
CA ALA A 197 1.88 -2.31 5.99
C ALA A 197 1.52 -2.78 4.56
N HIS A 198 0.34 -3.39 4.39
CA HIS A 198 -0.19 -3.76 3.07
C HIS A 198 -0.41 -2.53 2.20
N GLU A 199 -1.15 -1.54 2.71
CA GLU A 199 -1.45 -0.31 1.99
C GLU A 199 -0.18 0.50 1.66
N LEU A 200 0.80 0.52 2.57
CA LEU A 200 2.10 1.11 2.29
C LEU A 200 2.80 0.43 1.09
N THR A 201 2.56 -0.87 0.89
CA THR A 201 3.13 -1.59 -0.27
C THR A 201 2.62 -0.98 -1.57
N HIS A 202 1.34 -0.67 -1.68
CA HIS A 202 0.78 0.02 -2.86
C HIS A 202 1.47 1.37 -3.12
N VAL A 203 1.84 2.11 -2.07
CA VAL A 203 2.56 3.38 -2.22
C VAL A 203 3.93 3.16 -2.82
N PHE A 204 4.79 2.36 -2.18
CA PHE A 204 6.18 2.26 -2.63
C PHE A 204 6.34 1.42 -3.90
N THR A 205 5.40 0.54 -4.25
CA THR A 205 5.40 -0.15 -5.56
C THR A 205 4.70 0.66 -6.64
N GLY A 206 3.95 1.70 -6.25
CA GLY A 206 3.24 2.58 -7.17
C GLY A 206 4.04 3.79 -7.64
N VAL A 207 5.22 4.11 -7.09
CA VAL A 207 6.01 5.26 -7.56
C VAL A 207 6.56 5.05 -8.97
N ASP A 208 6.91 6.12 -9.70
CA ASP A 208 7.36 6.07 -11.10
C ASP A 208 8.60 5.18 -11.35
N SER A 209 9.46 5.00 -10.33
CA SER A 209 10.61 4.09 -10.44
C SER A 209 10.22 2.60 -10.43
N GLN A 210 9.01 2.29 -9.97
CA GLN A 210 8.48 0.94 -9.82
C GLN A 210 7.38 0.63 -10.84
N LEU A 211 6.56 1.61 -11.21
CA LEU A 211 5.42 1.43 -12.11
C LEU A 211 5.40 2.51 -13.21
N ASP A 212 5.42 2.09 -14.47
CA ASP A 212 5.23 2.96 -15.63
C ASP A 212 3.75 3.01 -16.04
N ARG A 213 3.06 4.07 -15.63
CA ARG A 213 1.65 4.33 -15.98
C ARG A 213 1.44 4.82 -17.41
N GLY A 214 2.52 5.08 -18.16
CA GLY A 214 2.46 5.45 -19.57
C GLY A 214 2.44 4.26 -20.52
N VAL A 215 2.59 3.04 -20.01
CA VAL A 215 2.65 1.79 -20.78
C VAL A 215 1.33 1.04 -20.64
N ASP A 216 0.61 0.91 -21.75
CA ASP A 216 -0.59 0.08 -21.83
C ASP A 216 -0.26 -1.42 -21.75
N GLU A 217 -1.23 -2.24 -21.35
CA GLU A 217 -1.13 -3.70 -21.23
C GLU A 217 -0.46 -4.38 -22.44
N SER A 218 -0.85 -3.99 -23.65
CA SER A 218 -0.30 -4.59 -24.90
C SER A 218 1.18 -4.31 -25.15
N GLN A 219 1.76 -3.33 -24.44
CA GLN A 219 3.15 -2.92 -24.52
C GLN A 219 3.94 -3.33 -23.28
N CYS A 220 3.28 -3.89 -22.27
CA CYS A 220 3.91 -4.33 -21.04
C CYS A 220 4.71 -5.61 -21.26
N THR A 221 5.98 -5.61 -20.88
CA THR A 221 6.89 -6.76 -21.01
C THR A 221 7.12 -7.49 -19.69
N THR A 222 6.55 -6.99 -18.60
CA THR A 222 6.64 -7.54 -17.24
C THR A 222 5.23 -7.94 -16.78
N TYR A 223 4.67 -7.27 -15.76
CA TYR A 223 3.32 -7.46 -15.25
C TYR A 223 2.55 -6.15 -15.30
N PHE A 224 1.36 -6.18 -15.90
CA PHE A 224 0.43 -5.06 -15.98
C PHE A 224 -0.62 -5.19 -14.88
N GLU A 225 -0.69 -4.22 -13.97
CA GLU A 225 -1.60 -4.31 -12.81
C GLU A 225 -2.94 -3.61 -13.00
N GLY A 226 -3.22 -3.09 -14.20
CA GLY A 226 -4.42 -2.30 -14.49
C GLY A 226 -4.16 -0.81 -14.63
N GLU A 227 -3.21 -0.27 -13.85
CA GLU A 227 -2.85 1.17 -13.89
C GLU A 227 -1.56 1.46 -14.64
N GLY A 228 -0.74 0.43 -14.89
CA GLY A 228 0.55 0.57 -15.54
C GLY A 228 1.30 -0.74 -15.59
N CYS A 229 2.50 -0.68 -16.18
CA CYS A 229 3.42 -1.80 -16.28
C CYS A 229 4.53 -1.66 -15.24
N TYR A 230 4.73 -2.69 -14.42
CA TYR A 230 5.84 -2.68 -13.47
C TYR A 230 7.19 -2.59 -14.20
N THR A 231 8.13 -1.78 -13.71
CA THR A 231 9.45 -1.70 -14.34
C THR A 231 10.22 -3.01 -14.16
N ASP A 232 11.16 -3.33 -15.06
CA ASP A 232 12.00 -4.53 -14.97
C ASP A 232 12.76 -4.62 -13.64
N ASP A 233 13.12 -3.47 -13.06
CA ASP A 233 13.86 -3.36 -11.80
C ASP A 233 12.95 -3.20 -10.57
N SER A 234 11.63 -3.24 -10.75
CA SER A 234 10.68 -3.08 -9.66
C SER A 234 10.72 -4.26 -8.67
N TYR A 235 10.32 -3.98 -7.43
CA TYR A 235 10.21 -5.01 -6.40
C TYR A 235 9.20 -6.09 -6.78
N ILE A 236 8.07 -5.70 -7.39
CA ILE A 236 7.03 -6.63 -7.81
C ILE A 236 7.48 -7.49 -8.98
N ALA A 237 8.12 -6.94 -10.02
CA ALA A 237 8.66 -7.74 -11.12
C ALA A 237 9.67 -8.78 -10.61
N ARG A 238 10.60 -8.37 -9.74
CA ARG A 238 11.57 -9.29 -9.13
C ARG A 238 10.91 -10.35 -8.24
N TRP A 239 9.84 -9.99 -7.53
CA TRP A 239 9.08 -10.94 -6.71
C TRP A 239 8.36 -11.98 -7.57
N ILE A 240 7.69 -11.53 -8.65
CA ILE A 240 7.02 -12.40 -9.61
C ILE A 240 8.05 -13.35 -10.23
N ASP A 241 9.18 -12.84 -10.70
CA ASP A 241 10.25 -13.68 -11.28
C ASP A 241 10.78 -14.72 -10.28
N ALA A 242 10.92 -14.35 -9.01
CA ALA A 242 11.52 -15.21 -7.99
C ALA A 242 10.58 -16.32 -7.51
N PHE A 243 9.28 -16.02 -7.39
CA PHE A 243 8.34 -16.89 -6.68
C PHE A 243 7.24 -17.45 -7.57
N TRP A 244 6.90 -16.73 -8.63
CA TRP A 244 5.75 -17.03 -9.45
C TRP A 244 6.21 -17.71 -10.75
N GLY A 245 7.10 -17.07 -11.51
CA GLY A 245 7.43 -17.53 -12.86
C GLY A 245 6.17 -17.55 -13.76
N ASP A 246 6.14 -18.44 -14.74
CA ASP A 246 5.21 -18.36 -15.89
C ASP A 246 3.70 -18.51 -15.57
N TRP A 247 3.29 -18.99 -14.38
CA TRP A 247 1.86 -19.14 -14.03
C TRP A 247 1.12 -17.81 -13.84
N ILE A 248 1.85 -16.69 -13.71
CA ILE A 248 1.24 -15.36 -13.58
C ILE A 248 0.45 -14.97 -14.83
N ASP A 249 0.84 -15.48 -16.00
CA ASP A 249 0.16 -15.25 -17.28
C ASP A 249 -1.27 -15.83 -17.31
N ASP A 250 -1.58 -16.75 -16.39
CA ASP A 250 -2.92 -17.35 -16.25
C ASP A 250 -3.85 -16.54 -15.31
N ILE A 251 -3.33 -15.49 -14.65
CA ILE A 251 -4.10 -14.62 -13.74
C ILE A 251 -4.50 -13.35 -14.49
N ASP A 252 -5.80 -13.19 -14.75
CA ASP A 252 -6.36 -11.96 -15.31
C ASP A 252 -6.71 -10.97 -14.17
N PRO A 253 -5.98 -9.84 -14.05
CA PRO A 253 -6.22 -8.86 -13.00
C PRO A 253 -7.56 -8.13 -13.13
N GLN A 254 -8.27 -8.23 -14.27
CA GLN A 254 -9.55 -7.56 -14.50
C GLN A 254 -10.78 -8.44 -14.20
N HIS A 255 -10.58 -9.70 -13.78
CA HIS A 255 -11.67 -10.66 -13.53
C HIS A 255 -11.62 -11.31 -12.12
N SER A 256 -11.33 -10.51 -11.08
CA SER A 256 -11.44 -10.91 -9.67
C SER A 256 -12.80 -10.59 -9.05
#